data_AF-A0A7W9H3Y3-F1
#
_entry.id   AF-A0A7W9H3Y3-F1
#
_cell.length_a   1.000
_cell.length_b   1.000
_cell.length_c   1.000
_cell.angle_alpha   90.00
_cell.angle_beta   90.00
_cell.angle_gamma   90.00
#
_symmetry.space_group_name_H-M   'P 1'
#
loop_
_entity.id
_entity.type
_entity.pdbx_description
1 polymer ?
#
loop_
_entity_poly.entity_id
_entity_poly.type
_entity_poly.pdbx_seq_one_letter_code
_entity_poly.pdbx_strand_id
1 'polypeptide(L)'
;MQWKISSLADRPDMLERVVGMADSWPEFTIQDLVGAAHFPRIATELPEYVLFAEDEQGEIVANAYSVPFALNAEGRGRLPANGWDTVLVWAFSDLRRGVRPDTVSAISVSIAPHAQGRGLSAVMLSAMRDNARARGFREVVAPVRPNAKHLEPHTPIEEYAHRVRPDGLPQDPWLRVHARAGATIDSVAPASMTVAASLADWRRWTGLPFDARGDIEVPGALVPVRCEPERGYAVYVEPNVWMRHPL
;
A
#
# COMPACT_ATOMS: atom_id res chain seq x y z
N MET A 1 19.67 8.98 -16.31
CA MET A 1 18.76 9.70 -15.42
C MET A 1 19.07 9.27 -14.01
N GLN A 2 19.61 10.19 -13.23
CA GLN A 2 19.95 9.95 -11.84
C GLN A 2 18.85 10.56 -10.97
N TRP A 3 18.24 9.75 -10.12
CA TRP A 3 17.24 10.21 -9.17
C TRP A 3 17.91 10.55 -7.85
N LYS A 4 17.55 11.69 -7.27
CA LYS A 4 18.01 12.04 -5.92
C LYS A 4 16.95 11.63 -4.92
N ILE A 5 17.29 10.69 -4.04
CA ILE A 5 16.38 10.20 -3.00
C ILE A 5 16.69 10.92 -1.70
N SER A 6 15.66 11.46 -1.06
CA SER A 6 15.75 12.11 0.26
C SER A 6 14.60 11.64 1.16
N SER A 7 14.73 11.81 2.48
CA SER A 7 13.62 11.66 3.41
C SER A 7 12.97 13.01 3.75
N LEU A 8 11.70 13.01 4.18
CA LEU A 8 11.08 14.23 4.72
C LEU A 8 11.75 14.70 6.02
N ALA A 9 12.41 13.81 6.77
CA ALA A 9 13.20 14.22 7.94
C ALA A 9 14.43 15.05 7.55
N ASP A 10 15.08 14.73 6.43
CA ASP A 10 16.24 15.48 5.93
C ASP A 10 15.84 16.77 5.20
N ARG A 11 14.63 16.78 4.61
CA ARG A 11 14.10 17.87 3.77
C ARG A 11 12.65 18.22 4.17
N PRO A 12 12.42 18.74 5.38
CA PRO A 12 11.08 19.07 5.85
C PRO A 12 10.40 20.18 5.02
N ASP A 13 11.19 21.01 4.33
CA ASP A 13 10.72 22.04 3.39
C ASP A 13 9.94 21.45 2.20
N MET A 14 10.07 20.15 1.94
CA MET A 14 9.44 19.47 0.81
C MET A 14 8.06 18.86 1.14
N LEU A 15 7.59 18.98 2.39
CA LEU A 15 6.36 18.31 2.87
C LEU A 15 5.16 18.51 1.95
N GLU A 16 4.81 19.77 1.65
CA GLU A 16 3.64 20.09 0.82
C GLU A 16 3.77 19.51 -0.59
N ARG A 17 4.99 19.54 -1.16
CA ARG A 17 5.25 19.03 -2.51
C ARG A 17 5.17 17.50 -2.54
N VAL A 18 5.67 16.81 -1.51
CA VAL A 18 5.63 15.34 -1.41
C VAL A 18 4.22 14.82 -1.19
N VAL A 19 3.46 15.46 -0.30
CA VAL A 19 2.06 15.10 0.00
C VAL A 19 1.12 15.47 -1.16
N GLY A 20 1.37 16.58 -1.83
CA GLY A 20 0.59 17.04 -2.98
C GLY A 20 0.95 16.37 -4.32
N MET A 21 1.89 15.42 -4.33
CA MET A 21 2.27 14.71 -5.56
C MET A 21 1.08 13.91 -6.09
N ALA A 22 0.78 14.07 -7.38
CA ALA A 22 -0.26 13.29 -8.03
C ALA A 22 0.02 11.78 -7.96
N ASP A 23 -0.99 11.01 -7.58
CA ASP A 23 -0.96 9.55 -7.61
C ASP A 23 -2.03 8.98 -8.56
N SER A 24 -2.06 7.65 -8.68
CA SER A 24 -2.97 6.93 -9.57
C SER A 24 -3.91 5.98 -8.82
N TRP A 25 -4.20 6.26 -7.55
CA TRP A 25 -5.10 5.42 -6.77
C TRP A 25 -6.57 5.65 -7.20
N PRO A 26 -7.38 4.60 -7.36
CA PRO A 26 -8.81 4.77 -7.62
C PRO A 26 -9.49 5.53 -6.48
N GLU A 27 -10.39 6.46 -6.79
CA GLU A 27 -11.00 7.36 -5.80
C GLU A 27 -11.65 6.61 -4.63
N PHE A 28 -12.30 5.47 -4.86
CA PHE A 28 -12.92 4.71 -3.77
C PHE A 28 -11.89 4.14 -2.79
N THR A 29 -10.65 3.83 -3.22
CA THR A 29 -9.63 3.24 -2.34
C THR A 29 -9.12 4.22 -1.27
N ILE A 30 -9.13 5.52 -1.57
CA ILE A 30 -8.74 6.57 -0.61
C ILE A 30 -9.84 6.90 0.42
N GLN A 31 -11.01 6.27 0.30
CA GLN A 31 -12.15 6.46 1.21
C GLN A 31 -12.15 5.46 2.37
N ASP A 32 -11.12 4.62 2.44
CA ASP A 32 -10.84 3.78 3.60
C ASP A 32 -10.66 4.65 4.86
N LEU A 33 -11.43 4.36 5.91
CA LEU A 33 -11.43 5.19 7.13
C LEU A 33 -10.13 5.09 7.92
N VAL A 34 -9.46 3.94 7.90
CA VAL A 34 -8.17 3.76 8.57
C VAL A 34 -7.09 4.54 7.82
N GLY A 35 -7.09 4.44 6.49
CA GLY A 35 -6.25 5.23 5.62
C GLY A 35 -6.45 6.73 5.83
N ALA A 36 -7.69 7.20 5.82
CA ALA A 36 -8.02 8.61 6.06
C ALA A 36 -7.54 9.11 7.43
N ALA A 37 -7.62 8.27 8.47
CA ALA A 37 -7.21 8.64 9.83
C ALA A 37 -5.70 8.59 10.07
N HIS A 38 -4.97 7.71 9.37
CA HIS A 38 -3.59 7.37 9.69
C HIS A 38 -2.57 7.71 8.60
N PHE A 39 -2.90 7.56 7.31
CA PHE A 39 -1.94 7.75 6.23
C PHE A 39 -1.34 9.17 6.19
N PRO A 40 -2.13 10.27 6.30
CA PRO A 40 -1.57 11.63 6.28
C PRO A 40 -0.59 11.91 7.42
N ARG A 41 -0.76 11.21 8.55
CA ARG A 41 0.07 11.38 9.75
C ARG A 41 1.48 10.85 9.57
N ILE A 42 1.73 9.96 8.61
CA ILE A 42 3.07 9.39 8.38
C ILE A 42 4.05 10.51 8.01
N ALA A 43 3.65 11.45 7.15
CA ALA A 43 4.50 12.55 6.71
C ALA A 43 4.91 13.51 7.83
N THR A 44 4.10 13.65 8.88
CA THR A 44 4.30 14.61 9.95
C THR A 44 4.85 13.99 11.23
N GLU A 45 4.44 12.76 11.57
CA GLU A 45 4.84 12.07 12.81
C GLU A 45 5.95 11.03 12.59
N LEU A 46 6.16 10.59 11.35
CA LEU A 46 7.17 9.61 10.96
C LEU A 46 7.93 10.05 9.68
N PRO A 47 8.37 11.33 9.57
CA PRO A 47 8.95 11.88 8.35
C PRO A 47 10.22 11.14 7.89
N GLU A 48 10.90 10.46 8.82
CA GLU A 48 12.08 9.65 8.54
C GLU A 48 11.77 8.33 7.82
N TYR A 49 10.49 7.97 7.70
CA TYR A 49 9.97 6.83 6.95
C TYR A 49 9.22 7.23 5.67
N VAL A 50 9.23 8.51 5.33
CA VAL A 50 8.73 9.03 4.04
C VAL A 50 9.90 9.42 3.17
N LEU A 51 10.06 8.69 2.07
CA LEU A 51 11.10 8.93 1.07
C LEU A 51 10.48 9.52 -0.20
N PHE A 52 11.23 10.35 -0.90
CA PHE A 52 10.83 10.87 -2.20
C PHE A 52 12.02 10.94 -3.15
N ALA A 53 11.74 10.85 -4.44
CA ALA A 53 12.73 10.99 -5.50
C ALA A 53 12.50 12.29 -6.26
N GLU A 54 13.57 13.05 -6.42
CA GLU A 54 13.66 14.20 -7.31
C GLU A 54 14.36 13.82 -8.61
N ASP A 55 13.92 14.41 -9.71
CA ASP A 55 14.62 14.37 -10.99
C ASP A 55 15.76 15.40 -11.08
N GLU A 56 16.40 15.49 -12.24
CA GLU A 56 17.53 16.40 -12.47
C GLU A 56 17.10 17.89 -12.43
N GLN A 57 15.80 18.16 -12.58
CA GLN A 57 15.17 19.47 -12.53
C GLN A 57 14.65 19.81 -11.12
N GLY A 58 14.73 18.87 -10.16
CA GLY A 58 14.22 19.04 -8.80
C GLY A 58 12.70 18.84 -8.71
N GLU A 59 12.07 18.21 -9.70
CA GLU A 59 10.67 17.79 -9.66
C GLU A 59 10.52 16.49 -8.86
N ILE A 60 9.49 16.39 -8.01
CA ILE A 60 9.20 15.15 -7.30
C ILE A 60 8.50 14.21 -8.27
N VAL A 61 9.14 13.08 -8.54
CA VAL A 61 8.65 12.06 -9.48
C VAL A 61 8.17 10.78 -8.81
N ALA A 62 8.49 10.60 -7.52
CA ALA A 62 8.01 9.48 -6.74
C ALA A 62 8.03 9.79 -5.24
N ASN A 63 7.13 9.15 -4.50
CA ASN A 63 7.17 9.09 -3.04
C ASN A 63 6.93 7.65 -2.55
N ALA A 64 7.39 7.38 -1.34
CA ALA A 64 7.24 6.09 -0.70
C ALA A 64 7.04 6.27 0.80
N TYR A 65 5.99 5.65 1.31
CA TYR A 65 5.60 5.74 2.72
C TYR A 65 5.80 4.37 3.37
N SER A 66 6.42 4.38 4.53
CA SER A 66 6.56 3.21 5.39
C SER A 66 6.26 3.57 6.84
N VAL A 67 5.97 2.58 7.66
CA VAL A 67 5.76 2.77 9.10
C VAL A 67 6.48 1.70 9.90
N PRO A 68 7.16 2.05 11.01
CA PRO A 68 7.69 1.06 11.93
C PRO A 68 6.57 0.57 12.88
N PHE A 69 6.60 -0.71 13.24
CA PHE A 69 5.68 -1.29 14.21
C PHE A 69 6.33 -2.46 14.97
N ALA A 70 5.74 -2.86 16.09
CA ALA A 70 6.20 -4.01 16.87
C ALA A 70 5.42 -5.27 16.49
N LEU A 71 5.95 -6.09 15.57
CA LEU A 71 5.32 -7.35 15.18
C LEU A 71 5.33 -8.36 16.32
N ASN A 72 6.35 -8.36 17.17
CA ASN A 72 6.52 -9.32 18.27
C ASN A 72 5.98 -8.82 19.62
N ALA A 73 5.16 -7.77 19.62
CA ALA A 73 4.47 -7.35 20.83
C ALA A 73 3.49 -8.43 21.34
N GLU A 74 3.13 -8.38 22.62
CA GLU A 74 2.18 -9.32 23.22
C GLU A 74 0.83 -9.34 22.46
N GLY A 75 0.32 -10.54 22.18
CA GLY A 75 -0.90 -10.73 21.38
C GLY A 75 -0.73 -10.58 19.87
N ARG A 76 0.50 -10.27 19.40
CA ARG A 76 0.89 -10.29 17.97
C ARG A 76 1.82 -11.49 17.71
N GLY A 77 2.66 -11.41 16.67
CA GLY A 77 3.60 -12.47 16.27
C GLY A 77 3.39 -13.04 14.86
N ARG A 78 2.34 -12.60 14.17
CA ARG A 78 2.09 -12.90 12.74
C ARG A 78 1.56 -11.67 12.02
N LEU A 79 1.77 -11.61 10.72
CA LEU A 79 1.22 -10.54 9.90
C LEU A 79 -0.31 -10.61 9.93
N PRO A 80 -1.01 -9.47 10.06
CA PRO A 80 -2.45 -9.47 10.28
C PRO A 80 -3.21 -9.83 9.00
N ALA A 81 -4.28 -10.62 9.15
CA ALA A 81 -5.21 -10.91 8.05
C ALA A 81 -5.94 -9.66 7.54
N ASN A 82 -6.10 -8.66 8.42
CA ASN A 82 -6.60 -7.33 8.12
C ASN A 82 -5.51 -6.37 7.59
N GLY A 83 -4.34 -6.91 7.22
CA GLY A 83 -3.39 -6.29 6.31
C GLY A 83 -2.98 -4.85 6.61
N TRP A 84 -3.08 -4.02 5.57
CA TRP A 84 -2.67 -2.62 5.50
C TRP A 84 -3.31 -1.77 6.61
N ASP A 85 -4.62 -1.90 6.80
CA ASP A 85 -5.36 -1.18 7.84
C ASP A 85 -4.80 -1.47 9.24
N THR A 86 -4.64 -2.75 9.56
CA THR A 86 -4.20 -3.15 10.90
C THR A 86 -2.76 -2.70 11.19
N VAL A 87 -1.89 -2.73 10.19
CA VAL A 87 -0.52 -2.25 10.37
C VAL A 87 -0.46 -0.75 10.63
N LEU A 88 -1.29 0.06 9.96
CA LEU A 88 -1.39 1.49 10.29
C LEU A 88 -1.88 1.70 11.73
N VAL A 89 -2.94 0.99 12.13
CA VAL A 89 -3.46 1.06 13.50
C VAL A 89 -2.39 0.66 14.52
N TRP A 90 -1.66 -0.43 14.27
CA TRP A 90 -0.57 -0.89 15.13
C TRP A 90 0.56 0.12 15.21
N ALA A 91 1.08 0.61 14.08
CA ALA A 91 2.18 1.56 14.04
C ALA A 91 1.88 2.83 14.85
N PHE A 92 0.70 3.43 14.66
CA PHE A 92 0.33 4.64 15.39
C PHE A 92 -0.07 4.37 16.85
N SER A 93 -0.59 3.19 17.16
CA SER A 93 -0.81 2.80 18.56
C SER A 93 0.52 2.58 19.30
N ASP A 94 1.50 1.95 18.64
CA ASP A 94 2.83 1.70 19.18
C ASP A 94 3.58 3.01 19.39
N LEU A 95 3.56 3.90 18.40
CA LEU A 95 4.12 5.25 18.49
C LEU A 95 3.55 6.01 19.70
N ARG A 96 2.22 6.05 19.84
CA ARG A 96 1.55 6.73 20.96
C ARG A 96 1.91 6.13 22.32
N ARG A 97 2.19 4.82 22.38
CA ARG A 97 2.52 4.10 23.63
C ARG A 97 4.02 4.00 23.89
N GLY A 98 4.87 4.52 23.00
CA GLY A 98 6.32 4.38 23.10
C GLY A 98 6.80 2.93 23.00
N VAL A 99 6.04 2.06 22.31
CA VAL A 99 6.45 0.68 22.07
C VAL A 99 7.57 0.67 21.05
N ARG A 100 8.69 0.01 21.38
CA ARG A 100 9.84 -0.07 20.48
C ARG A 100 9.50 -0.96 19.27
N PRO A 101 9.54 -0.45 18.03
CA PRO A 101 9.26 -1.24 16.84
C PRO A 101 10.40 -2.22 16.55
N ASP A 102 10.06 -3.33 15.89
CA ASP A 102 11.00 -4.39 15.47
C ASP A 102 10.94 -4.70 13.97
N THR A 103 9.91 -4.18 13.29
CA THR A 103 9.59 -4.43 11.88
C THR A 103 9.17 -3.12 11.21
N VAL A 104 9.41 -2.98 9.91
CA VAL A 104 8.89 -1.88 9.10
C VAL A 104 7.94 -2.42 8.04
N SER A 105 6.78 -1.80 7.88
CA SER A 105 5.90 -2.08 6.75
C SER A 105 6.02 -0.99 5.69
N ALA A 106 6.22 -1.37 4.43
CA ALA A 106 5.92 -0.49 3.31
C ALA A 106 4.40 -0.32 3.21
N ILE A 107 3.95 0.93 3.06
CA ILE A 107 2.53 1.31 3.04
C ILE A 107 2.13 1.78 1.64
N SER A 108 2.99 2.52 0.95
CA SER A 108 2.76 2.89 -0.45
C SER A 108 4.06 3.23 -1.18
N VAL A 109 4.03 3.03 -2.50
CA VAL A 109 5.00 3.59 -3.45
C VAL A 109 4.17 4.18 -4.58
N SER A 110 4.25 5.49 -4.76
CA SER A 110 3.55 6.19 -5.83
C SER A 110 4.57 6.80 -6.79
N ILE A 111 4.34 6.61 -8.08
CA ILE A 111 5.15 7.18 -9.15
C ILE A 111 4.29 8.17 -9.92
N ALA A 112 4.77 9.39 -10.09
CA ALA A 112 4.08 10.42 -10.86
C ALA A 112 3.74 9.88 -12.27
N PRO A 113 2.53 10.13 -12.82
CA PRO A 113 2.09 9.54 -14.07
C PRO A 113 3.08 9.71 -15.24
N HIS A 114 3.69 10.89 -15.37
CA HIS A 114 4.66 11.20 -16.43
C HIS A 114 6.02 10.48 -16.26
N ALA A 115 6.30 9.94 -15.07
CA ALA A 115 7.54 9.26 -14.70
C ALA A 115 7.40 7.72 -14.65
N GLN A 116 6.20 7.18 -14.92
CA GLN A 116 5.96 5.73 -14.94
C GLN A 116 6.74 5.01 -16.05
N GLY A 117 6.93 3.69 -15.89
CA GLY A 117 7.64 2.85 -16.87
C GLY A 117 9.17 2.97 -16.85
N ARG A 118 9.75 3.79 -15.96
CA ARG A 118 11.20 4.07 -15.88
C ARG A 118 11.94 3.27 -14.80
N GLY A 119 11.31 2.25 -14.20
CA GLY A 119 11.91 1.44 -13.14
C GLY A 119 11.97 2.10 -11.75
N LEU A 120 11.41 3.30 -11.58
CA LEU A 120 11.40 4.08 -10.33
C LEU A 120 10.84 3.32 -9.13
N SER A 121 9.85 2.45 -9.34
CA SER A 121 9.24 1.69 -8.24
C SER A 121 10.22 0.71 -7.57
N ALA A 122 11.11 0.09 -8.35
CA ALA A 122 12.19 -0.74 -7.82
C ALA A 122 13.25 0.10 -7.07
N VAL A 123 13.55 1.30 -7.58
CA VAL A 123 14.46 2.26 -6.93
C VAL A 123 13.91 2.69 -5.57
N MET A 124 12.64 3.10 -5.50
CA MET A 124 11.98 3.51 -4.25
C MET A 124 11.85 2.34 -3.27
N LEU A 125 11.55 1.13 -3.75
CA LEU A 125 11.53 -0.06 -2.91
C LEU A 125 12.91 -0.37 -2.31
N SER A 126 13.99 -0.27 -3.10
CA SER A 126 15.36 -0.42 -2.58
C SER A 126 15.66 0.64 -1.54
N ALA A 127 15.32 1.90 -1.80
CA ALA A 127 15.55 2.99 -0.87
C ALA A 127 14.83 2.79 0.46
N MET A 128 13.59 2.30 0.47
CA MET A 128 12.88 1.96 1.71
C MET A 128 13.60 0.86 2.50
N ARG A 129 14.09 -0.19 1.82
CA ARG A 129 14.85 -1.27 2.45
C ARG A 129 16.15 -0.77 3.05
N ASP A 130 16.89 0.07 2.32
CA ASP A 130 18.13 0.66 2.78
C ASP A 130 17.89 1.62 3.97
N ASN A 131 16.80 2.40 3.93
CA ASN A 131 16.37 3.28 5.02
C ASN A 131 16.03 2.51 6.29
N ALA A 132 15.35 1.36 6.16
CA ALA A 132 15.05 0.46 7.27
C ALA A 132 16.32 -0.19 7.83
N ARG A 133 17.23 -0.67 6.97
CA ARG A 133 18.52 -1.25 7.39
C ARG A 133 19.38 -0.23 8.15
N ALA A 134 19.45 1.01 7.67
CA ALA A 134 20.18 2.09 8.35
C ALA A 134 19.64 2.41 9.75
N ARG A 135 18.36 2.10 10.01
CA ARG A 135 17.70 2.24 11.33
C ARG A 135 17.79 0.99 12.19
N GLY A 136 18.52 -0.05 11.74
CA GLY A 136 18.77 -1.27 12.51
C GLY A 136 17.65 -2.31 12.42
N PHE A 137 16.68 -2.14 11.52
CA PHE A 137 15.70 -3.18 11.23
C PHE A 137 16.34 -4.32 10.43
N ARG A 138 15.78 -5.52 10.56
CA ARG A 138 16.24 -6.72 9.84
C ARG A 138 15.26 -7.20 8.78
N GLU A 139 14.07 -6.60 8.76
CA GLU A 139 12.98 -7.00 7.88
C GLU A 139 12.14 -5.79 7.47
N VAL A 140 11.73 -5.78 6.21
CA VAL A 140 10.61 -4.98 5.70
C VAL A 140 9.51 -5.93 5.26
N VAL A 141 8.26 -5.64 5.62
CA VAL A 141 7.08 -6.33 5.10
C VAL A 141 6.26 -5.39 4.23
N ALA A 142 5.47 -5.92 3.30
CA ALA A 142 4.60 -5.11 2.45
C ALA A 142 3.27 -5.85 2.21
N PRO A 143 2.11 -5.27 2.54
CA PRO A 143 0.82 -5.81 2.10
C PRO A 143 0.60 -5.33 0.68
N VAL A 144 1.09 -6.09 -0.29
CA VAL A 144 1.13 -5.67 -1.68
C VAL A 144 -0.25 -5.76 -2.30
N ARG A 145 -0.70 -4.65 -2.91
CA ARG A 145 -1.84 -4.57 -3.82
C ARG A 145 -1.40 -4.98 -5.23
N PRO A 146 -1.71 -6.20 -5.71
CA PRO A 146 -1.26 -6.62 -7.03
C PRO A 146 -1.90 -5.73 -8.10
N ASN A 147 -1.08 -5.19 -8.99
CA ASN A 147 -1.52 -4.11 -9.86
C ASN A 147 -2.24 -4.58 -11.12
N ALA A 148 -2.17 -5.87 -11.45
CA ALA A 148 -2.93 -6.46 -12.56
C ALA A 148 -4.14 -7.31 -12.10
N LYS A 149 -4.36 -7.49 -10.79
CA LYS A 149 -5.45 -8.33 -10.26
C LYS A 149 -6.85 -7.80 -10.62
N HIS A 150 -7.00 -6.49 -10.79
CA HIS A 150 -8.25 -5.87 -11.21
C HIS A 150 -8.75 -6.33 -12.60
N LEU A 151 -7.88 -6.96 -13.42
CA LEU A 151 -8.27 -7.55 -14.71
C LEU A 151 -8.97 -8.91 -14.54
N GLU A 152 -8.90 -9.50 -13.36
CA GLU A 152 -9.47 -10.81 -13.02
C GLU A 152 -10.19 -10.74 -11.66
N PRO A 153 -11.21 -9.87 -11.48
CA PRO A 153 -11.77 -9.57 -10.16
C PRO A 153 -12.36 -10.80 -9.45
N HIS A 154 -12.86 -11.78 -10.20
CA HIS A 154 -13.45 -13.02 -9.66
C HIS A 154 -12.43 -14.14 -9.37
N THR A 155 -11.19 -14.03 -9.83
CA THR A 155 -10.15 -15.01 -9.50
C THR A 155 -9.81 -14.89 -8.01
N PRO A 156 -9.82 -15.97 -7.21
CA PRO A 156 -9.37 -15.93 -5.83
C PRO A 156 -7.95 -15.38 -5.71
N ILE A 157 -7.71 -14.52 -4.73
CA ILE A 157 -6.41 -13.84 -4.60
C ILE A 157 -5.28 -14.84 -4.31
N GLU A 158 -5.55 -15.91 -3.57
CA GLU A 158 -4.60 -16.99 -3.29
C GLU A 158 -4.15 -17.63 -4.59
N GLU A 159 -5.09 -17.99 -5.48
CA GLU A 159 -4.74 -18.56 -6.77
C GLU A 159 -3.93 -17.56 -7.60
N TYR A 160 -4.42 -16.31 -7.71
CA TYR A 160 -3.78 -15.28 -8.50
C TYR A 160 -2.34 -14.99 -8.07
N ALA A 161 -2.12 -14.81 -6.75
CA ALA A 161 -0.83 -14.42 -6.19
C ALA A 161 0.26 -15.49 -6.38
N HIS A 162 -0.14 -16.76 -6.44
CA HIS A 162 0.78 -17.89 -6.61
C HIS A 162 1.01 -18.31 -8.07
N ARG A 163 0.38 -17.65 -9.04
CA ARG A 163 0.70 -17.88 -10.46
C ARG A 163 2.10 -17.36 -10.80
N VAL A 164 2.89 -18.23 -11.43
CA VAL A 164 4.27 -17.93 -11.83
C VAL A 164 4.46 -18.03 -13.34
N ARG A 165 5.41 -17.24 -13.84
CA ARG A 165 5.90 -17.32 -15.23
C ARG A 165 6.90 -18.49 -15.38
N PRO A 166 7.30 -18.85 -16.61
CA PRO A 166 8.32 -19.86 -16.85
C PRO A 166 9.68 -19.58 -16.19
N ASP A 167 9.98 -18.30 -15.87
CA ASP A 167 11.19 -17.89 -15.14
C ASP A 167 11.07 -18.04 -13.61
N GLY A 168 9.97 -18.61 -13.11
CA GLY A 168 9.72 -18.84 -11.68
C GLY A 168 9.28 -17.60 -10.91
N LEU A 169 9.18 -16.43 -11.55
CA LEU A 169 8.74 -15.19 -10.90
C LEU A 169 7.21 -15.03 -10.95
N PRO A 170 6.61 -14.28 -10.01
CA PRO A 170 5.17 -13.98 -10.04
C PRO A 170 4.68 -13.43 -11.38
N GLN A 171 3.47 -13.83 -11.77
CA GLN A 171 2.81 -13.33 -12.98
C GLN A 171 2.43 -11.85 -12.85
N ASP A 172 1.92 -11.42 -11.70
CA ASP A 172 1.61 -10.02 -11.41
C ASP A 172 2.87 -9.14 -11.49
N PRO A 173 2.84 -8.03 -12.25
CA PRO A 173 3.99 -7.16 -12.41
C PRO A 173 4.54 -6.59 -11.10
N TRP A 174 3.68 -6.25 -10.15
CA TRP A 174 4.10 -5.60 -8.91
C TRP A 174 4.66 -6.60 -7.90
N LEU A 175 4.00 -7.75 -7.72
CA LEU A 175 4.57 -8.87 -6.94
C LEU A 175 5.94 -9.29 -7.49
N ARG A 176 6.11 -9.27 -8.82
CA ARG A 176 7.39 -9.58 -9.47
C ARG A 176 8.49 -8.57 -9.15
N VAL A 177 8.18 -7.28 -8.97
CA VAL A 177 9.18 -6.29 -8.53
C VAL A 177 9.66 -6.63 -7.11
N HIS A 178 8.75 -6.96 -6.20
CA HIS A 178 9.12 -7.37 -4.85
C HIS A 178 9.95 -8.67 -4.84
N ALA A 179 9.53 -9.69 -5.61
CA ALA A 179 10.27 -10.96 -5.71
C ALA A 179 11.68 -10.76 -6.26
N ARG A 180 11.86 -9.91 -7.27
CA ARG A 180 13.20 -9.54 -7.80
C ARG A 180 14.07 -8.81 -6.79
N ALA A 181 13.48 -8.11 -5.84
CA ALA A 181 14.19 -7.49 -4.72
C ALA A 181 14.55 -8.49 -3.60
N GLY A 182 14.26 -9.78 -3.78
CA GLY A 182 14.56 -10.86 -2.84
C GLY A 182 13.42 -11.19 -1.88
N ALA A 183 12.21 -10.69 -2.14
CA ALA A 183 11.07 -10.94 -1.28
C ALA A 183 10.38 -12.27 -1.53
N THR A 184 9.75 -12.81 -0.50
CA THR A 184 8.90 -14.00 -0.57
C THR A 184 7.47 -13.66 -0.14
N ILE A 185 6.50 -14.39 -0.70
CA ILE A 185 5.11 -14.34 -0.21
C ILE A 185 5.07 -15.03 1.16
N ASP A 186 4.51 -14.35 2.16
CA ASP A 186 4.23 -14.90 3.49
C ASP A 186 2.80 -15.44 3.56
N SER A 187 1.81 -14.58 3.32
CA SER A 187 0.40 -14.94 3.35
C SER A 187 -0.44 -13.98 2.51
N VAL A 188 -1.71 -14.33 2.30
CA VAL A 188 -2.73 -13.36 1.89
C VAL A 188 -3.26 -12.63 3.12
N ALA A 189 -3.54 -11.33 2.97
CA ALA A 189 -4.35 -10.53 3.87
C ALA A 189 -5.73 -10.34 3.23
N PRO A 190 -6.73 -11.18 3.54
CA PRO A 190 -8.00 -11.21 2.81
C PRO A 190 -8.88 -9.96 3.00
N ALA A 191 -8.63 -9.18 4.05
CA ALA A 191 -9.40 -7.98 4.40
C ALA A 191 -8.47 -6.80 4.72
N SER A 192 -7.51 -6.58 3.82
CA SER A 192 -6.37 -5.69 4.05
C SER A 192 -6.73 -4.21 4.03
N MET A 193 -7.69 -3.82 3.19
CA MET A 193 -8.34 -2.50 3.21
C MET A 193 -9.86 -2.68 3.12
N THR A 194 -10.64 -1.85 3.82
CA THR A 194 -12.10 -1.95 3.81
C THR A 194 -12.76 -0.59 3.61
N VAL A 195 -13.46 -0.46 2.48
CA VAL A 195 -14.24 0.74 2.18
C VAL A 195 -15.72 0.42 2.35
N ALA A 196 -16.36 1.02 3.34
CA ALA A 196 -17.80 0.88 3.60
C ALA A 196 -18.46 2.25 3.59
N ALA A 197 -19.48 2.44 2.74
CA ALA A 197 -20.11 3.74 2.54
C ALA A 197 -21.54 3.62 2.03
N SER A 198 -22.23 4.76 1.99
CA SER A 198 -23.58 4.84 1.43
C SER A 198 -23.58 4.59 -0.08
N LEU A 199 -24.70 4.15 -0.65
CA LEU A 199 -24.81 4.01 -2.11
C LEU A 199 -24.63 5.36 -2.83
N ALA A 200 -25.00 6.47 -2.18
CA ALA A 200 -24.81 7.80 -2.76
C ALA A 200 -23.32 8.14 -2.92
N ASP A 201 -22.50 7.78 -1.93
CA ASP A 201 -21.06 7.95 -2.00
C ASP A 201 -20.44 7.04 -3.06
N TRP A 202 -20.83 5.75 -3.07
CA TRP A 202 -20.38 4.81 -4.10
C TRP A 202 -20.71 5.27 -5.52
N ARG A 203 -21.94 5.73 -5.77
CA ARG A 203 -22.34 6.35 -7.04
C ARG A 203 -21.47 7.55 -7.40
N ARG A 204 -21.17 8.42 -6.44
CA ARG A 204 -20.31 9.60 -6.65
C ARG A 204 -18.88 9.21 -7.05
N TRP A 205 -18.28 8.27 -6.33
CA TRP A 205 -16.88 7.85 -6.55
C TRP A 205 -16.66 7.03 -7.81
N THR A 206 -17.67 6.27 -8.25
CA THR A 206 -17.51 5.27 -9.31
C THR A 206 -18.29 5.59 -10.58
N GLY A 207 -19.32 6.44 -10.50
CA GLY A 207 -20.29 6.65 -11.57
C GLY A 207 -21.21 5.45 -11.83
N LEU A 208 -21.11 4.37 -11.05
CA LEU A 208 -21.91 3.16 -11.23
C LEU A 208 -23.25 3.26 -10.48
N PRO A 209 -24.30 2.54 -10.94
CA PRO A 209 -25.65 2.71 -10.41
C PRO A 209 -25.83 2.18 -8.98
N PHE A 210 -25.18 1.08 -8.59
CA PHE A 210 -25.37 0.47 -7.26
C PHE A 210 -26.86 0.26 -6.89
N ASP A 211 -27.65 -0.23 -7.85
CA ASP A 211 -29.10 -0.48 -7.68
C ASP A 211 -29.44 -1.97 -7.49
N ALA A 212 -28.51 -2.87 -7.83
CA ALA A 212 -28.69 -4.31 -7.70
C ALA A 212 -28.00 -4.85 -6.44
N ARG A 213 -28.68 -5.76 -5.75
CA ARG A 213 -28.12 -6.54 -4.65
C ARG A 213 -27.08 -7.52 -5.20
N GLY A 214 -25.93 -7.61 -4.54
CA GLY A 214 -24.88 -8.58 -4.89
C GLY A 214 -23.55 -7.92 -5.21
N ASP A 215 -22.77 -8.60 -6.04
CA ASP A 215 -21.38 -8.26 -6.31
C ASP A 215 -21.32 -7.35 -7.55
N ILE A 216 -20.80 -6.13 -7.38
CA ILE A 216 -20.69 -5.12 -8.42
C ILE A 216 -19.21 -4.99 -8.82
N GLU A 217 -18.91 -5.20 -10.10
CA GLU A 217 -17.58 -4.93 -10.63
C GLU A 217 -17.35 -3.42 -10.73
N VAL A 218 -16.32 -2.95 -10.01
CA VAL A 218 -15.88 -1.55 -10.03
C VAL A 218 -14.53 -1.49 -10.74
N PRO A 219 -14.37 -0.66 -11.79
CA PRO A 219 -13.08 -0.49 -12.46
C PRO A 219 -11.95 -0.18 -11.47
N GLY A 220 -10.88 -0.96 -11.53
CA GLY A 220 -9.71 -0.81 -10.67
C GLY A 220 -9.81 -1.50 -9.30
N ALA A 221 -10.98 -2.03 -8.91
CA ALA A 221 -11.11 -2.87 -7.72
C ALA A 221 -10.51 -4.27 -7.95
N LEU A 222 -9.89 -4.85 -6.93
CA LEU A 222 -9.25 -6.17 -7.03
C LEU A 222 -10.25 -7.33 -6.96
N VAL A 223 -11.41 -7.07 -6.35
CA VAL A 223 -12.55 -7.97 -6.19
C VAL A 223 -13.85 -7.15 -6.31
N PRO A 224 -15.01 -7.78 -6.55
CA PRO A 224 -16.28 -7.07 -6.60
C PRO A 224 -16.62 -6.36 -5.29
N VAL A 225 -17.39 -5.27 -5.39
CA VAL A 225 -17.95 -4.54 -4.25
C VAL A 225 -19.31 -5.14 -3.89
N ARG A 226 -19.51 -5.48 -2.61
CA ARG A 226 -20.77 -6.05 -2.13
C ARG A 226 -21.80 -4.94 -1.91
N CYS A 227 -22.82 -4.88 -2.77
CA CYS A 227 -23.93 -3.93 -2.71
C CYS A 227 -25.14 -4.53 -1.96
N GLU A 228 -25.66 -3.77 -0.99
CA GLU A 228 -26.86 -4.10 -0.21
C GLU A 228 -27.87 -2.95 -0.33
N PRO A 229 -28.57 -2.81 -1.48
CA PRO A 229 -29.34 -1.61 -1.80
C PRO A 229 -30.51 -1.37 -0.85
N GLU A 230 -31.16 -2.43 -0.37
CA GLU A 230 -32.26 -2.36 0.60
C GLU A 230 -31.80 -1.87 1.98
N ARG A 231 -30.48 -1.90 2.24
CA ARG A 231 -29.86 -1.36 3.46
C ARG A 231 -29.14 -0.03 3.22
N GLY A 232 -29.07 0.44 1.98
CA GLY A 232 -28.51 1.75 1.63
C GLY A 232 -26.97 1.84 1.66
N TYR A 233 -26.24 0.72 1.62
CA TYR A 233 -24.77 0.73 1.63
C TYR A 233 -24.14 -0.28 0.66
N ALA A 234 -22.86 -0.08 0.37
CA ALA A 234 -22.01 -1.10 -0.22
C ALA A 234 -20.66 -1.18 0.51
N VAL A 235 -20.04 -2.36 0.47
CA VAL A 235 -18.77 -2.66 1.15
C VAL A 235 -17.80 -3.31 0.18
N TYR A 236 -16.61 -2.74 0.10
CA TYR A 236 -15.46 -3.30 -0.60
C TYR A 236 -14.45 -3.80 0.42
N VAL A 237 -14.03 -5.06 0.27
CA VAL A 237 -13.03 -5.70 1.12
C VAL A 237 -11.88 -6.11 0.21
N GLU A 238 -10.80 -5.33 0.23
CA GLU A 238 -9.66 -5.55 -0.66
C GLU A 238 -8.69 -6.57 -0.06
N PRO A 239 -8.30 -7.61 -0.82
CA PRO A 239 -7.21 -8.47 -0.41
C PRO A 239 -5.85 -7.91 -0.86
N ASN A 240 -4.84 -8.01 0.01
CA ASN A 240 -3.44 -7.79 -0.35
C ASN A 240 -2.60 -9.05 -0.11
N VAL A 241 -1.37 -9.07 -0.62
CA VAL A 241 -0.43 -10.18 -0.48
C VAL A 241 0.74 -9.72 0.37
N TRP A 242 0.92 -10.32 1.54
CA TRP A 242 2.08 -10.03 2.39
C TRP A 242 3.36 -10.54 1.73
N MET A 243 4.28 -9.62 1.45
CA MET A 243 5.62 -9.90 0.97
C MET A 243 6.65 -9.57 2.06
N ARG A 244 7.55 -10.50 2.38
CA ARG A 244 8.64 -10.28 3.35
C ARG A 244 9.96 -10.04 2.64
N HIS A 245 10.68 -9.02 3.07
CA HIS A 245 11.99 -8.60 2.58
C HIS A 245 13.02 -8.74 3.70
N PRO A 246 13.86 -9.77 3.69
CA PRO A 246 15.04 -9.77 4.55
C PRO A 246 15.97 -8.61 4.14
N LEU A 247 16.57 -7.95 5.14
CA LEU A 247 17.50 -6.83 4.96
C LEU A 247 18.95 -7.23 5.17
#